data_AF-A0ABD1V3R6-F1
#
_entry.id   AF-A0ABD1V3R6-F1
#
_cell.length_a   1.000
_cell.length_b   1.000
_cell.length_c   1.000
_cell.angle_alpha   90.00
_cell.angle_beta   90.00
_cell.angle_gamma   90.00
#
_symmetry.space_group_name_H-M   'P 1'
#
loop_
_entity.id
_entity.type
_entity.pdbx_description
1 polymer ?
#
loop_
_entity_poly.entity_id
_entity_poly.type
_entity_poly.pdbx_seq_one_letter_code
_entity_poly.pdbx_strand_id
1 'polypeptide(L)'
;MSSNAAESFNAWIVDCRSLPITRMVDMLRIKLMNMFVMRRTDSVAAINRSGRRIDEFVDYYFHVTAFCKFYEEAIHPIPTSMRLEYENSANSDILTPPTKRQPGRPKKRRIRSRGEQVRMIRCGRCGKLGNHNKKTCKESLV
;
A
#
# COMPACT_ATOMS: atom_id res chain seq x y z
N MET A 1 14.93 -1.49 -10.83
CA MET A 1 13.91 -2.20 -11.63
C MET A 1 12.66 -2.33 -10.79
N SER A 2 11.66 -1.46 -11.00
CA SER A 2 10.37 -1.56 -10.30
C SER A 2 9.25 -0.82 -11.06
N SER A 3 9.35 -0.69 -12.39
CA SER A 3 8.46 0.20 -13.15
C SER A 3 7.11 -0.43 -13.46
N ASN A 4 7.03 -1.65 -14.00
CA ASN A 4 5.77 -2.07 -14.63
C ASN A 4 4.58 -2.32 -13.67
N ALA A 5 4.76 -3.07 -12.58
CA ALA A 5 3.64 -3.45 -11.71
C ALA A 5 3.10 -2.24 -10.90
N ALA A 6 4.01 -1.42 -10.37
CA ALA A 6 3.64 -0.23 -9.62
C ALA A 6 3.01 0.84 -10.52
N GLU A 7 3.52 1.04 -11.74
CA GLU A 7 2.94 1.98 -12.71
C GLU A 7 1.55 1.51 -13.16
N SER A 8 1.39 0.22 -13.47
CA SER A 8 0.09 -0.36 -13.87
C SER A 8 -0.95 -0.22 -12.76
N PHE A 9 -0.58 -0.51 -11.52
CA PHE A 9 -1.48 -0.35 -10.38
C PHE A 9 -1.84 1.12 -10.15
N ASN A 10 -0.85 2.02 -10.16
CA ASN A 10 -1.07 3.45 -9.97
C ASN A 10 -1.96 4.05 -11.08
N ALA A 11 -1.81 3.59 -12.32
CA ALA A 11 -2.70 3.98 -13.42
C ALA A 11 -4.13 3.48 -13.19
N TRP A 12 -4.30 2.25 -12.70
CA TRP A 12 -5.60 1.66 -12.44
C TRP A 12 -6.39 2.34 -11.31
N ILE A 13 -5.70 2.91 -10.32
CA ILE A 13 -6.33 3.61 -9.17
C ILE A 13 -6.29 5.14 -9.28
N VAL A 14 -5.85 5.68 -10.42
CA VAL A 14 -5.56 7.11 -10.60
C VAL A 14 -6.78 8.02 -10.38
N ASP A 15 -7.96 7.51 -10.70
CA ASP A 15 -9.28 8.13 -10.55
C ASP A 15 -9.82 8.04 -9.12
N CYS A 16 -9.39 7.04 -8.36
CA CYS A 16 -9.85 6.80 -6.99
C CYS A 16 -9.05 7.61 -5.96
N ARG A 17 -7.76 7.86 -6.23
CA ARG A 17 -6.82 8.43 -5.23
C ARG A 17 -7.06 9.90 -4.86
N SER A 18 -7.80 10.64 -5.68
CA SER A 18 -8.16 12.04 -5.41
C SER A 18 -9.44 12.18 -4.59
N LEU A 19 -10.16 11.07 -4.36
CA LEU A 19 -11.41 11.05 -3.62
C LEU A 19 -11.17 11.03 -2.10
N PRO A 20 -12.15 11.47 -1.30
CA PRO A 20 -12.14 11.25 0.15
C PRO A 20 -11.98 9.77 0.49
N ILE A 21 -11.36 9.46 1.64
CA ILE A 21 -10.90 8.09 1.96
C ILE A 21 -12.02 7.05 1.90
N THR A 22 -13.23 7.40 2.32
CA THR A 22 -14.42 6.53 2.28
C THR A 22 -14.77 6.17 0.83
N ARG A 23 -14.89 7.18 -0.03
CA ARG A 23 -15.18 7.00 -1.46
C ARG A 23 -14.06 6.27 -2.19
N MET A 24 -12.80 6.53 -1.84
CA MET A 24 -11.66 5.82 -2.41
C MET A 24 -11.71 4.33 -2.08
N VAL A 25 -11.96 3.95 -0.82
CA VAL A 25 -12.04 2.54 -0.40
C VAL A 25 -13.22 1.84 -1.08
N ASP A 26 -14.38 2.48 -1.16
CA ASP A 26 -15.55 1.92 -1.85
C ASP A 26 -15.29 1.69 -3.34
N MET A 27 -14.66 2.65 -4.02
CA MET A 27 -14.31 2.52 -5.43
C MET A 27 -13.28 1.40 -5.67
N LEU A 28 -12.26 1.31 -4.82
CA LEU A 28 -11.29 0.21 -4.89
C LEU A 28 -11.96 -1.15 -4.67
N ARG A 29 -12.90 -1.24 -3.71
CA ARG A 29 -13.69 -2.45 -3.47
C ARG A 29 -14.47 -2.85 -4.72
N ILE A 30 -15.21 -1.93 -5.35
CA ILE A 30 -15.98 -2.20 -6.57
C ILE A 30 -15.07 -2.66 -7.71
N LYS A 31 -13.94 -1.97 -7.92
CA LYS A 31 -12.98 -2.32 -8.97
C LYS A 31 -12.39 -3.72 -8.78
N LEU A 32 -12.02 -4.09 -7.55
CA LEU A 32 -11.56 -5.44 -7.21
C LEU A 32 -12.66 -6.48 -7.44
N MET A 33 -13.89 -6.21 -6.99
CA MET A 33 -15.02 -7.12 -7.20
C MET A 33 -15.28 -7.36 -8.70
N ASN A 34 -15.28 -6.31 -9.52
CA ASN A 34 -15.43 -6.43 -10.97
C ASN A 34 -14.30 -7.26 -11.58
N MET A 35 -13.05 -7.03 -11.18
CA MET A 35 -11.92 -7.84 -11.64
C MET A 35 -12.09 -9.33 -11.31
N PHE A 36 -12.53 -9.64 -10.10
CA PHE A 36 -12.76 -11.03 -9.70
C PHE A 36 -13.89 -11.68 -10.49
N VAL A 37 -14.99 -10.94 -10.72
CA VAL A 37 -16.12 -11.43 -11.51
C VAL A 37 -15.70 -11.70 -12.96
N MET A 38 -15.02 -10.74 -13.61
CA MET A 38 -14.55 -10.91 -14.99
C MET A 38 -13.62 -12.11 -15.14
N ARG A 39 -12.65 -12.26 -14.22
CA ARG A 39 -11.74 -13.40 -14.24
C ARG A 39 -12.51 -14.72 -14.06
N ARG A 40 -13.48 -14.77 -13.15
CA ARG A 40 -14.31 -15.95 -12.92
C ARG A 40 -15.13 -16.31 -14.16
N THR A 41 -15.77 -15.34 -14.81
CA THR A 41 -16.60 -15.60 -16.01
C THR A 41 -15.75 -16.13 -17.15
N ASP A 42 -14.57 -15.57 -17.37
CA ASP A 42 -13.65 -16.01 -18.42
C ASP A 42 -13.15 -17.44 -18.16
N SER A 43 -12.78 -17.75 -16.90
CA SER A 43 -12.39 -19.10 -16.48
C SER A 43 -13.52 -20.11 -16.69
N VAL A 44 -14.74 -19.80 -16.26
CA VAL A 44 -15.90 -20.68 -16.44
C VAL A 44 -16.19 -20.91 -17.92
N ALA A 45 -16.13 -19.86 -18.75
CA ALA A 45 -16.33 -19.99 -20.19
C ALA A 45 -15.23 -20.83 -20.86
N ALA A 46 -13.99 -20.76 -20.40
CA ALA A 46 -12.90 -21.61 -20.89
C ALA A 46 -13.09 -23.08 -20.49
N ILE A 47 -13.47 -23.34 -19.23
CA ILE A 47 -13.74 -24.71 -18.73
C ILE A 47 -14.89 -25.33 -19.51
N ASN A 48 -16.01 -24.63 -19.67
CA ASN A 48 -17.16 -25.14 -20.42
C ASN A 48 -16.80 -25.46 -21.88
N ARG A 49 -15.97 -24.61 -22.52
CA ARG A 49 -15.47 -24.88 -23.89
C ARG A 49 -14.58 -26.12 -23.97
N SER A 50 -13.91 -26.49 -22.88
CA SER A 50 -13.11 -27.72 -22.81
C SER A 50 -13.94 -28.99 -22.58
N GLY A 51 -15.27 -28.86 -22.35
CA GLY A 51 -16.16 -29.99 -22.09
C GLY A 51 -15.98 -30.62 -20.70
N ARG A 52 -15.18 -30.02 -19.82
CA ARG A 52 -14.95 -30.46 -18.44
C ARG A 52 -15.93 -29.81 -17.49
N ARG A 53 -16.15 -30.43 -16.33
CA ARG A 53 -17.03 -29.86 -15.32
C ARG A 53 -16.30 -28.84 -14.46
N ILE A 54 -17.01 -27.78 -14.06
CA ILE A 54 -16.46 -26.69 -13.25
C ILE A 54 -15.95 -27.19 -11.89
N ASP A 55 -16.66 -28.16 -11.29
CA ASP A 55 -16.33 -28.72 -9.97
C ASP A 55 -14.96 -29.40 -9.92
N GLU A 56 -14.41 -29.83 -11.05
CA GLU A 56 -13.04 -30.39 -11.14
C GLU A 56 -11.94 -29.33 -10.91
N PHE A 57 -12.27 -28.05 -11.04
CA PHE A 57 -11.33 -26.92 -10.90
C PHE A 57 -11.54 -26.12 -9.61
N VAL A 58 -12.54 -26.50 -8.81
CA VAL A 58 -12.82 -25.88 -7.52
C VAL A 58 -12.25 -26.78 -6.44
N ASP A 59 -11.39 -26.23 -5.58
CA ASP A 59 -10.81 -26.95 -4.46
C ASP A 59 -11.92 -27.53 -3.55
N TYR A 60 -11.73 -28.77 -3.09
CA TYR A 60 -12.68 -29.52 -2.27
C TYR A 60 -13.24 -28.70 -1.10
N TYR A 61 -12.42 -27.86 -0.44
CA TYR A 61 -12.86 -27.06 0.70
C TYR A 61 -13.95 -26.03 0.37
N PHE A 62 -14.15 -25.70 -0.91
CA PHE A 62 -15.24 -24.82 -1.37
C PHE A 62 -16.47 -25.57 -1.88
N HIS A 63 -16.50 -26.90 -1.81
CA HIS A 63 -17.69 -27.67 -2.17
C HIS A 63 -18.75 -27.62 -1.07
N VAL A 64 -20.02 -27.66 -1.47
CA VAL A 64 -21.15 -27.72 -0.52
C VAL A 64 -21.04 -28.95 0.38
N THR A 65 -20.52 -30.06 -0.12
CA THR A 65 -20.29 -31.29 0.66
C THR A 65 -19.28 -31.07 1.79
N ALA A 66 -18.16 -30.38 1.52
CA ALA A 66 -17.18 -30.03 2.53
C ALA A 66 -17.75 -29.04 3.56
N PHE A 67 -18.53 -28.06 3.10
CA PHE A 67 -19.26 -27.14 3.98
C PHE A 67 -20.20 -27.91 4.92
N CYS A 68 -21.10 -28.73 4.38
CA CYS A 68 -22.04 -29.51 5.20
C CYS A 68 -21.32 -30.42 6.19
N LYS A 69 -20.22 -31.06 5.77
CA LYS A 69 -19.41 -31.93 6.64
C LYS A 69 -18.76 -31.16 7.78
N PHE A 70 -18.27 -29.95 7.54
CA PHE A 70 -17.66 -29.13 8.59
C PHE A 70 -18.67 -28.73 9.68
N TYR A 71 -19.92 -28.46 9.27
CA TYR A 71 -21.02 -28.09 10.15
C TYR A 71 -21.93 -29.28 10.50
N GLU A 72 -21.47 -30.51 10.29
CA GLU A 72 -22.21 -31.73 10.64
C GLU A 72 -22.37 -31.86 12.16
N GLU A 73 -21.33 -31.46 12.89
CA GLU A 73 -21.32 -31.40 14.34
C GLU A 73 -21.99 -30.12 14.86
N ALA A 74 -22.65 -30.24 16.02
CA ALA A 74 -23.29 -29.11 16.67
C ALA A 74 -22.24 -28.08 17.14
N ILE A 75 -22.35 -26.84 16.65
CA ILE A 75 -21.59 -25.72 17.24
C ILE A 75 -22.24 -25.38 18.58
N HIS A 76 -21.66 -25.90 19.65
CA HIS A 76 -22.11 -25.59 21.00
C HIS A 76 -21.84 -24.12 21.36
N PRO A 77 -22.77 -23.45 22.06
CA PRO A 77 -22.49 -22.15 22.66
C PRO A 77 -21.24 -22.25 23.53
N ILE A 78 -20.38 -21.24 23.47
CA ILE A 78 -19.21 -21.16 24.35
C ILE A 78 -19.70 -21.18 25.80
N PRO A 79 -19.28 -22.16 26.62
CA PRO A 79 -19.73 -22.25 28.01
C PRO A 79 -19.41 -20.96 28.77
N THR A 80 -20.27 -20.57 29.72
CA THR A 80 -20.07 -19.36 30.53
C THR A 80 -18.70 -19.35 31.23
N SER A 81 -18.18 -20.52 31.62
CA SER A 81 -16.85 -20.66 32.23
C SER A 81 -15.67 -20.38 31.27
N MET A 82 -15.86 -20.51 29.96
CA MET A 82 -14.88 -20.11 28.93
C MET A 82 -15.16 -18.73 28.35
N ARG A 83 -16.33 -18.17 28.66
CA ARG A 83 -16.65 -16.78 28.34
C ARG A 83 -15.81 -15.94 29.27
N LEU A 84 -14.72 -15.35 28.75
CA LEU A 84 -13.96 -14.34 29.47
C LEU A 84 -14.96 -13.32 30.00
N GLU A 85 -15.11 -13.28 31.32
CA GLU A 85 -15.87 -12.23 31.98
C GLU A 85 -15.13 -10.94 31.64
N TYR A 86 -15.65 -10.23 30.64
CA TYR A 86 -15.23 -8.87 30.38
C TYR A 86 -15.77 -8.05 31.54
N GLU A 87 -15.04 -8.06 32.66
CA GLU A 87 -15.12 -6.95 33.58
C GLU A 87 -14.88 -5.71 32.72
N ASN A 88 -15.84 -4.79 32.73
CA ASN A 88 -15.67 -3.45 32.19
C ASN A 88 -14.53 -2.80 32.98
N SER A 89 -13.30 -3.16 32.65
CA SER A 89 -12.13 -2.54 33.19
C SER A 89 -12.00 -1.23 32.43
N ALA A 90 -12.70 -0.23 32.95
CA ALA A 90 -12.34 1.16 32.77
C ALA A 90 -10.88 1.45 33.22
N ASN A 91 -10.12 0.42 33.65
CA ASN A 91 -8.75 0.41 34.13
C ASN A 91 -7.84 -0.64 33.44
N SER A 92 -8.20 -1.19 32.27
CA SER A 92 -7.17 -1.86 31.47
C SER A 92 -6.35 -0.74 30.84
N ASP A 93 -5.17 -0.46 31.39
CA ASP A 93 -4.16 0.46 30.84
C ASP A 93 -3.64 -0.06 29.49
N ILE A 94 -4.51 -0.10 28.49
CA ILE A 94 -4.14 -0.35 27.10
C ILE A 94 -3.43 0.92 26.63
N LEU A 95 -2.14 0.98 26.93
CA LEU A 95 -1.28 2.06 26.45
C LEU A 95 -1.34 2.05 24.93
N THR A 96 -1.74 3.18 24.35
CA THR A 96 -1.65 3.37 22.90
C THR A 96 -0.20 3.12 22.47
N PRO A 97 0.03 2.44 21.33
CA PRO A 97 1.38 2.17 20.86
C PRO A 97 2.19 3.47 20.75
N PRO A 98 3.46 3.49 21.19
CA PRO A 98 4.27 4.69 21.20
C PRO A 98 4.46 5.22 19.77
N THR A 99 3.87 6.37 19.48
CA THR A 99 3.98 7.02 18.16
C THR A 99 5.26 7.84 18.08
N LYS A 100 6.17 7.46 17.17
CA LYS A 100 7.32 8.29 16.79
C LYS A 100 6.90 9.25 15.69
N ARG A 101 7.19 10.55 15.84
CA ARG A 101 7.06 11.51 14.73
C ARG A 101 7.98 11.06 13.60
N GLN A 102 7.44 10.87 12.40
CA GLN A 102 8.27 10.55 11.25
C GLN A 102 9.26 11.69 10.97
N PRO A 103 10.47 11.40 10.48
CA PRO A 103 11.40 12.43 10.03
C PRO A 103 10.69 13.39 9.08
N GLY A 104 10.73 14.69 9.39
CA GLY A 104 10.14 15.71 8.55
C GLY A 104 10.72 15.70 7.14
N ARG A 105 10.04 16.39 6.21
CA ARG A 105 10.47 16.49 4.81
C ARG A 105 11.98 16.85 4.72
N PRO A 106 12.80 16.07 4.01
CA PRO A 106 14.21 16.38 3.81
C PRO A 106 14.39 17.79 3.22
N LYS A 107 15.42 18.50 3.67
CA LYS A 107 15.76 19.81 3.11
C LYS A 107 15.95 19.67 1.59
N LYS A 108 15.32 20.54 0.80
CA LYS A 108 15.50 20.57 -0.68
C LYS A 108 16.96 20.79 -1.09
N ARG A 109 17.77 21.40 -0.22
CA ARG A 109 19.20 21.60 -0.46
C ARG A 109 19.94 20.29 -0.21
N ARG A 110 20.61 19.79 -1.26
CA ARG A 110 21.47 18.61 -1.19
C ARG A 110 22.49 18.75 -0.06
N ILE A 111 22.55 17.72 0.79
CA ILE A 111 23.60 17.54 1.79
C ILE A 111 24.71 16.72 1.12
N ARG A 112 25.97 17.14 1.28
CA ARG A 112 27.13 16.44 0.72
C ARG A 112 27.52 15.24 1.57
N SER A 113 28.04 14.19 0.94
CA SER A 113 28.55 13.01 1.65
C SER A 113 29.91 13.29 2.30
N ARG A 114 30.29 12.50 3.32
CA ARG A 114 31.64 12.57 3.91
C ARG A 114 32.69 12.27 2.82
N GLY A 115 33.68 13.16 2.67
CA GLY A 115 34.73 13.04 1.65
C GLY A 115 34.39 13.64 0.27
N GLU A 116 33.18 14.18 0.08
CA GLU A 116 32.79 14.79 -1.20
C GLU A 116 33.51 16.13 -1.44
N GLN A 117 34.48 16.12 -2.35
CA GLN A 117 35.28 17.30 -2.71
C GLN A 117 34.42 18.40 -3.35
N VAL A 118 34.65 19.65 -2.95
CA VAL A 118 34.02 20.81 -3.60
C VAL A 118 34.89 21.23 -4.77
N ARG A 119 34.36 21.11 -6.00
CA ARG A 119 35.04 21.66 -7.17
C ARG A 119 34.95 23.19 -7.14
N MET A 120 36.10 23.85 -7.15
CA MET A 120 36.17 25.28 -7.37
C MET A 120 35.74 25.60 -8.80
N ILE A 121 34.86 26.58 -8.95
CA ILE A 121 34.38 27.07 -10.23
C ILE A 121 34.83 28.52 -10.42
N ARG A 122 35.02 28.94 -11.67
CA ARG A 122 35.30 30.36 -11.99
C ARG A 122 33.99 31.15 -11.94
N CYS A 123 33.94 32.17 -11.10
CA CYS A 123 32.75 33.01 -10.98
C CYS A 123 32.62 33.94 -12.19
N GLY A 124 31.47 33.92 -12.88
CA GLY A 124 31.18 34.83 -14.00
C GLY A 124 30.89 36.29 -13.62
N ARG A 125 30.97 36.67 -12.33
CA ARG A 125 30.91 38.06 -11.87
C ARG A 125 32.30 38.61 -11.56
N CYS A 126 32.99 38.02 -10.58
CA CYS A 126 34.29 38.51 -10.12
C CYS A 126 35.49 37.85 -10.78
N GLY A 127 35.30 36.85 -11.64
CA GLY A 127 36.38 36.14 -12.33
C GLY A 127 37.23 35.21 -11.43
N LYS A 128 37.07 35.27 -10.11
CA LYS A 128 37.85 34.47 -9.15
C LYS A 128 37.38 33.01 -9.11
N LEU A 129 38.32 32.09 -8.81
CA LEU A 129 38.01 30.69 -8.52
C LEU A 129 37.45 30.56 -7.10
N GLY A 130 36.33 29.87 -6.96
CA GLY A 130 35.73 29.60 -5.65
C GLY A 130 34.47 28.76 -5.74
N ASN A 131 33.75 28.66 -4.61
CA ASN A 131 32.58 27.79 -4.49
C ASN A 131 31.25 28.54 -4.73
N HIS A 132 31.31 29.65 -5.46
CA HIS A 132 30.18 30.51 -5.75
C HIS A 132 30.10 30.80 -7.25
N ASN A 133 28.90 31.06 -7.75
CA ASN A 133 28.67 31.41 -9.15
C ASN A 133 28.20 32.87 -9.25
N LYS A 134 27.92 33.38 -10.46
CA LYS A 134 27.44 34.75 -10.68
C LYS A 134 26.22 35.13 -9.83
N LYS A 135 25.33 34.16 -9.54
CA LYS A 135 24.10 34.37 -8.75
C LYS A 135 24.36 34.47 -7.25
N THR A 136 25.40 33.78 -6.75
CA THR A 136 25.75 33.72 -5.31
C THR A 136 26.98 34.54 -4.96
N CYS A 137 27.55 35.29 -5.92
CA CYS A 137 28.68 36.17 -5.72
C CYS A 137 28.29 37.38 -4.85
N LYS A 138 29.09 37.64 -3.80
CA LYS A 138 28.90 38.77 -2.87
C LYS A 138 29.71 40.01 -3.26
N GLU A 139 30.53 39.92 -4.30
CA GLU A 139 31.31 41.05 -4.79
C GLU A 139 30.37 42.05 -5.47
N SER A 140 30.54 43.33 -5.13
CA SER A 140 29.74 44.43 -5.66
C SER A 140 29.85 44.48 -7.17
N LEU A 141 28.75 44.84 -7.83
CA LEU A 141 28.77 45.13 -9.26
C LEU A 141 29.51 46.47 -9.42
N VAL A 142 30.68 46.44 -10.06
CA VAL A 142 31.25 47.63 -10.69
C VAL A 142 30.56 47.78 -12.04
#